data_AF-A0A1E7EZI3-F1
#
_entry.id   AF-A0A1E7EZI3-F1
#
_cell.length_a   1.000
_cell.length_b   1.000
_cell.length_c   1.000
_cell.angle_alpha   90.00
_cell.angle_beta   90.00
_cell.angle_gamma   90.00
#
_symmetry.space_group_name_H-M   'P 1'
#
loop_
_entity.id
_entity.type
_entity.pdbx_description
1 polymer ?
#
loop_
_entity_poly.entity_id
_entity_poly.type
_entity_poly.pdbx_seq_one_letter_code
_entity_poly.pdbx_strand_id
1 'polypeptide(L)'
;MIMTPSATSMPATDMETGTANQVDEHDEFLLANELNQLSFEDRNNFGVFFKILMYTVWVIGNDIDTQRKGLINFIMFDSSFHQNPNIMGAGIMDSSTVLLLSVRISAFHVCTPDTPFYRLRRSFLTMVIGSHNRSRLKLHIGTPVELTYKLQNYGIPIEFIPITYTGKIKFIYMKQWLRLRSMIEDQEKLTTATANYNTNSIIVEAPYQNDILFKQGDSFTSHPGNNMLRNLIESKVKQLYEMENSKSSKKKELVLEIMDEMQHKYDSRFLYWHQCSHMPYCWWVLLHPDGITSDQKVVFNKIEPIFRRQYSKKQQQQEVIRTKYMNKQQELILHQNNMATDAQNNSNNDEKKRKVIECNSNDTRKRSLTVIDPPATTINQNGGTFLFHSLDGKHDNRHKTHGVDSGNDSDGGTSMSSSCIPSECFGMNFVPCAD
;
A
#
# COMPACT_ATOMS: atom_id res chain seq x y z
N MET A 1 -55.15 -18.46 -10.42
CA MET A 1 -55.88 -18.58 -9.14
C MET A 1 -55.96 -17.18 -8.57
N ILE A 2 -57.08 -16.51 -8.84
CA ILE A 2 -57.31 -15.08 -8.59
C ILE A 2 -58.20 -15.03 -7.37
N MET A 3 -57.71 -14.45 -6.27
CA MET A 3 -58.51 -14.19 -5.07
C MET A 3 -58.82 -12.69 -5.01
N THR A 4 -60.09 -12.38 -5.19
CA THR A 4 -60.73 -11.11 -4.86
C THR A 4 -60.99 -11.03 -3.35
N PRO A 5 -60.87 -9.85 -2.71
CA PRO A 5 -61.44 -9.63 -1.39
C PRO A 5 -62.83 -9.00 -1.47
N SER A 6 -63.67 -9.52 -0.59
CA SER A 6 -65.06 -9.17 -0.29
C SER A 6 -65.20 -7.76 0.31
N ALA A 7 -66.23 -7.04 -0.15
CA ALA A 7 -66.65 -5.76 0.39
C ALA A 7 -67.37 -5.96 1.72
N THR A 8 -66.87 -5.33 2.78
CA THR A 8 -67.56 -5.21 4.07
C THR A 8 -67.97 -3.76 4.27
N SER A 9 -69.27 -3.53 4.42
CA SER A 9 -69.91 -2.24 4.66
C SER A 9 -69.56 -1.70 6.05
N MET A 10 -69.07 -0.47 6.12
CA MET A 10 -68.91 0.28 7.38
C MET A 10 -70.12 1.18 7.64
N PRO A 11 -70.50 1.39 8.92
CA PRO A 11 -71.60 2.27 9.29
C PRO A 11 -71.20 3.74 9.21
N ALA A 12 -72.16 4.58 8.84
CA ALA A 12 -72.07 6.03 8.88
C ALA A 12 -71.90 6.50 10.33
N THR A 13 -70.77 7.12 10.63
CA THR A 13 -70.52 7.88 11.86
C THR A 13 -70.71 9.36 11.59
N ASP A 14 -71.46 9.97 12.50
CA ASP A 14 -71.92 11.34 12.49
C ASP A 14 -70.79 12.37 12.40
N MET A 15 -71.09 13.42 11.64
CA MET A 15 -70.24 14.55 11.33
C MET A 15 -70.36 15.58 12.47
N GLU A 16 -69.53 15.46 13.50
CA GLU A 16 -69.33 16.53 14.48
C GLU A 16 -68.55 17.68 13.84
N THR A 17 -69.17 18.86 13.81
CA THR A 17 -68.59 20.13 13.38
C THR A 17 -67.66 20.65 14.47
N GLY A 18 -66.43 20.13 14.48
CA GLY A 18 -65.34 20.61 15.31
C GLY A 18 -64.87 22.00 14.85
N THR A 19 -64.91 22.94 15.79
CA THR A 19 -64.37 24.30 15.70
C THR A 19 -62.96 24.31 15.10
N ALA A 20 -62.78 25.01 13.99
CA ALA A 20 -61.49 25.29 13.39
C ALA A 20 -60.61 26.02 14.41
N ASN A 21 -59.65 25.30 15.01
CA ASN A 21 -58.55 25.93 15.72
C ASN A 21 -57.81 26.78 14.70
N GLN A 22 -57.87 28.09 14.91
CA GLN A 22 -57.04 29.08 14.24
C GLN A 22 -55.59 28.75 14.60
N VAL A 23 -54.94 27.96 13.75
CA VAL A 23 -53.51 27.68 13.85
C VAL A 23 -52.83 29.04 13.67
N ASP A 24 -52.11 29.48 14.69
CA ASP A 24 -51.38 30.75 14.69
C ASP A 24 -50.45 30.77 13.47
N GLU A 25 -50.74 31.63 12.49
CA GLU A 25 -49.91 31.86 11.29
C GLU A 25 -48.46 32.20 11.66
N HIS A 26 -48.23 32.63 12.91
CA HIS A 26 -46.93 32.89 13.49
C HIS A 26 -46.06 31.63 13.65
N ASP A 27 -46.65 30.48 13.98
CA ASP A 27 -45.91 29.22 14.16
C ASP A 27 -45.53 28.58 12.81
N GLU A 28 -46.36 28.76 11.78
CA GLU A 28 -46.06 28.31 10.42
C GLU A 28 -44.91 29.13 9.80
N PHE A 29 -44.86 30.43 10.08
CA PHE A 29 -43.77 31.31 9.63
C PHE A 29 -42.43 30.98 10.31
N LEU A 30 -42.44 30.66 11.60
CA LEU A 30 -41.24 30.23 12.33
C LEU A 30 -40.68 28.91 11.81
N LEU A 31 -41.53 27.91 11.57
CA LEU A 31 -41.13 26.63 10.98
C LEU A 31 -40.59 26.78 9.55
N ALA A 32 -41.20 27.63 8.72
CA ALA A 32 -40.70 27.92 7.38
C ALA A 32 -39.32 28.60 7.41
N ASN A 33 -39.06 29.47 8.39
CA ASN A 33 -37.78 30.15 8.52
C ASN A 33 -36.66 29.21 9.04
N GLU A 34 -36.97 28.33 10.00
CA GLU A 34 -36.04 27.30 10.48
C GLU A 34 -35.71 26.27 9.37
N LEU A 35 -36.70 25.83 8.59
CA LEU A 35 -36.48 24.95 7.44
C LEU A 35 -35.64 25.62 6.35
N ASN A 36 -35.83 26.92 6.11
CA ASN A 36 -35.03 27.68 5.16
C ASN A 36 -33.58 27.89 5.63
N GLN A 37 -33.34 28.15 6.92
CA GLN A 37 -31.99 28.28 7.47
C GLN A 37 -31.21 26.96 7.44
N LEU A 38 -31.84 25.84 7.82
CA LEU A 38 -31.22 24.50 7.67
C LEU A 38 -30.89 24.19 6.21
N SER A 39 -31.77 24.55 5.27
CA SER A 39 -31.51 24.34 3.83
C SER A 39 -30.35 25.19 3.29
N PHE A 40 -30.03 26.31 3.92
CA PHE A 40 -28.97 27.21 3.49
C PHE A 40 -27.60 26.72 3.94
N GLU A 41 -27.47 26.29 5.20
CA GLU A 41 -26.25 25.65 5.70
C GLU A 41 -25.94 24.35 4.93
N ASP A 42 -26.97 23.54 4.65
CA ASP A 42 -26.82 22.30 3.89
C ASP A 42 -26.39 22.55 2.43
N ARG A 43 -26.88 23.62 1.79
CA ARG A 43 -26.44 24.03 0.45
C ARG A 43 -24.98 24.47 0.42
N ASN A 44 -24.53 25.20 1.42
CA ASN A 44 -23.12 25.59 1.55
C ASN A 44 -22.21 24.37 1.78
N ASN A 45 -22.66 23.41 2.58
CA ASN A 45 -21.91 22.18 2.85
C ASN A 45 -21.76 21.28 1.60
N PHE A 46 -22.82 21.17 0.79
CA PHE A 46 -22.75 20.39 -0.46
C PHE A 46 -21.73 20.99 -1.45
N GLY A 47 -21.72 22.32 -1.59
CA GLY A 47 -20.74 23.01 -2.42
C GLY A 47 -19.30 22.76 -1.97
N VAL A 48 -19.04 22.76 -0.65
CA VAL A 48 -17.71 22.45 -0.10
C VAL A 48 -17.31 21.00 -0.37
N PHE A 49 -18.21 20.03 -0.15
CA PHE A 49 -17.93 18.62 -0.45
C PHE A 49 -17.56 18.43 -1.93
N PHE A 50 -18.31 19.05 -2.84
CA PHE A 50 -18.04 18.97 -4.25
C PHE A 50 -16.70 19.59 -4.63
N LYS A 51 -16.33 20.75 -4.05
CA LYS A 51 -15.01 21.36 -4.23
C LYS A 51 -13.88 20.44 -3.77
N ILE A 52 -14.04 19.79 -2.62
CA ILE A 52 -13.06 18.82 -2.10
C ILE A 52 -12.93 17.63 -3.06
N LEU A 53 -14.05 17.08 -3.52
CA LEU A 53 -14.07 15.96 -4.48
C LEU A 53 -13.38 16.35 -5.80
N MET A 54 -13.72 17.50 -6.36
CA MET A 54 -13.12 18.00 -7.61
C MET A 54 -11.62 18.21 -7.46
N TYR A 55 -11.18 18.88 -6.39
CA TYR A 55 -9.76 19.08 -6.12
C TYR A 55 -9.04 17.73 -5.96
N THR A 56 -9.61 16.79 -5.20
CA THR A 56 -9.01 15.47 -4.98
C THR A 56 -8.86 14.72 -6.30
N VAL A 57 -9.89 14.68 -7.15
CA VAL A 57 -9.80 14.01 -8.44
C VAL A 57 -8.86 14.74 -9.40
N TRP A 58 -8.79 16.07 -9.36
CA TRP A 58 -7.83 16.84 -10.14
C TRP A 58 -6.38 16.51 -9.75
N VAL A 59 -6.06 16.51 -8.45
CA VAL A 59 -4.73 16.15 -7.94
C VAL A 59 -4.36 14.72 -8.37
N ILE A 60 -5.25 13.76 -8.12
CA ILE A 60 -4.99 12.36 -8.47
C ILE A 60 -4.92 12.17 -10.00
N GLY A 61 -5.64 13.01 -10.76
CA GLY A 61 -5.60 13.01 -12.21
C GLY A 61 -4.29 13.47 -12.81
N ASN A 62 -3.38 14.09 -12.04
CA ASN A 62 -2.04 14.39 -12.51
C ASN A 62 -1.10 13.17 -12.45
N ASP A 63 -1.50 12.10 -11.76
CA ASP A 63 -0.71 10.86 -11.66
C ASP A 63 -0.95 9.95 -12.88
N ILE A 64 0.10 9.71 -13.67
CA ILE A 64 0.04 8.91 -14.90
C ILE A 64 -0.41 7.47 -14.61
N ASP A 65 0.03 6.90 -13.50
CA ASP A 65 -0.30 5.53 -13.13
C ASP A 65 -1.79 5.41 -12.78
N THR A 66 -2.33 6.41 -12.10
CA THR A 66 -3.76 6.50 -11.80
C THR A 66 -4.60 6.81 -13.04
N GLN A 67 -4.13 7.62 -13.99
CA GLN A 67 -4.82 7.78 -15.28
C GLN A 67 -4.95 6.43 -16.03
N ARG A 68 -3.89 5.62 -16.02
CA ARG A 68 -3.84 4.31 -16.70
C ARG A 68 -4.69 3.24 -15.99
N LYS A 69 -4.53 3.13 -14.66
CA LYS A 69 -5.15 2.07 -13.85
C LYS A 69 -6.57 2.44 -13.42
N GLY A 70 -6.84 3.73 -13.26
CA GLY A 70 -8.09 4.31 -12.79
C GLY A 70 -8.25 4.32 -11.27
N LEU A 71 -9.30 4.98 -10.80
CA LEU A 71 -9.64 5.16 -9.39
C LEU A 71 -10.61 4.08 -8.90
N ILE A 72 -10.49 3.68 -7.65
CA ILE A 72 -11.52 2.90 -6.95
C ILE A 72 -12.23 3.83 -5.99
N ASN A 73 -13.51 4.05 -6.22
CA ASN A 73 -14.34 4.83 -5.32
C ASN A 73 -14.95 3.92 -4.27
N PHE A 74 -14.71 4.26 -3.00
CA PHE A 74 -15.17 3.50 -1.86
C PHE A 74 -16.14 4.34 -1.03
N ILE A 75 -17.39 3.88 -0.92
CA ILE A 75 -18.47 4.55 -0.17
C ILE A 75 -18.90 3.60 0.94
N MET A 76 -18.62 3.96 2.19
CA MET A 76 -19.03 3.18 3.36
C MET A 76 -20.08 3.95 4.15
N PHE A 77 -21.22 3.30 4.38
CA PHE A 77 -22.24 3.77 5.29
C PHE A 77 -22.13 3.01 6.61
N ASP A 78 -22.05 3.74 7.71
CA ASP A 78 -22.13 3.18 9.05
C ASP A 78 -23.42 3.68 9.72
N SER A 79 -24.08 2.77 10.45
CA SER A 79 -25.24 3.10 11.28
C SER A 79 -24.89 4.01 12.47
N SER A 80 -23.63 4.07 12.88
CA SER A 80 -23.16 4.93 13.97
C SER A 80 -23.22 6.42 13.65
N PHE A 81 -23.26 6.79 12.37
CA PHE A 81 -23.37 8.19 11.97
C PHE A 81 -24.85 8.60 11.92
N HIS A 82 -25.20 9.62 12.70
CA HIS A 82 -26.49 10.27 12.57
C HIS A 82 -26.61 10.86 11.16
N GLN A 83 -27.50 10.28 10.38
CA GLN A 83 -27.81 10.78 9.05
C GLN A 83 -28.92 11.79 9.21
N ASN A 84 -28.66 13.02 8.78
CA ASN A 84 -29.71 14.01 8.68
C ASN A 84 -30.61 13.61 7.48
N PRO A 85 -31.87 13.16 7.71
CA PRO A 85 -32.74 12.69 6.63
C PRO A 85 -33.07 13.79 5.61
N ASN A 86 -32.85 15.06 5.98
CA ASN A 86 -33.20 16.23 5.17
C ASN A 86 -32.24 16.48 3.98
N ILE A 87 -31.13 15.73 3.87
CA ILE A 87 -30.20 15.84 2.72
C ILE A 87 -30.83 15.32 1.41
N MET A 88 -32.03 14.74 1.46
CA MET A 88 -32.78 14.33 0.27
C MET A 88 -33.13 15.50 -0.69
N GLY A 89 -32.96 16.75 -0.25
CA GLY A 89 -33.07 17.96 -1.08
C GLY A 89 -31.75 18.46 -1.69
N ALA A 90 -30.60 17.84 -1.39
CA ALA A 90 -29.36 18.13 -2.10
C ALA A 90 -29.52 17.60 -3.53
N GLY A 91 -29.73 18.51 -4.48
CA GLY A 91 -30.13 18.23 -5.86
C GLY A 91 -29.45 16.99 -6.43
N ILE A 92 -30.25 16.14 -7.07
CA ILE A 92 -29.78 14.96 -7.81
C ILE A 92 -28.56 15.39 -8.61
N MET A 93 -27.36 14.91 -8.22
CA MET A 93 -26.17 15.15 -9.02
C MET A 93 -26.49 14.64 -10.41
N ASP A 94 -26.55 15.55 -11.36
CA ASP A 94 -26.74 15.16 -12.74
C ASP A 94 -25.57 14.23 -13.11
N SER A 95 -25.91 13.11 -13.75
CA SER A 95 -24.97 12.13 -14.29
C SER A 95 -23.83 12.78 -15.09
N SER A 96 -24.08 13.94 -15.71
CA SER A 96 -23.08 14.77 -16.40
C SER A 96 -21.92 15.20 -15.49
N THR A 97 -22.17 15.42 -14.20
CA THR A 97 -21.17 15.89 -13.24
C THR A 97 -20.15 14.79 -12.91
N VAL A 98 -20.56 13.52 -12.99
CA VAL A 98 -19.66 12.36 -12.84
C VAL A 98 -18.75 12.17 -14.06
N LEU A 99 -19.16 12.69 -15.22
CA LEU A 99 -18.38 12.62 -16.47
C LEU A 99 -17.24 13.65 -16.55
N LEU A 100 -17.21 14.66 -15.67
CA LEU A 100 -16.17 15.70 -15.67
C LEU A 100 -14.84 15.25 -15.06
N LEU A 101 -14.76 14.02 -14.55
CA LEU A 101 -13.54 13.50 -13.96
C LEU A 101 -12.57 13.08 -15.08
N SER A 102 -11.38 13.69 -15.10
CA SER A 102 -10.29 13.34 -16.03
C SER A 102 -9.73 11.93 -15.82
N VAL A 103 -10.16 11.25 -14.75
CA VAL A 103 -9.69 9.93 -14.35
C VAL A 103 -10.80 8.89 -14.44
N ARG A 104 -10.50 7.77 -15.10
CA ARG A 104 -11.41 6.63 -15.19
C ARG A 104 -11.69 6.05 -13.81
N ILE A 105 -12.96 5.89 -13.44
CA ILE A 105 -13.33 5.10 -12.26
C ILE A 105 -13.36 3.62 -12.65
N SER A 106 -12.47 2.82 -12.06
CA SER A 106 -12.32 1.40 -12.32
C SER A 106 -13.34 0.55 -11.56
N ALA A 107 -13.69 0.95 -10.32
CA ALA A 107 -14.71 0.27 -9.53
C ALA A 107 -15.38 1.22 -8.54
N PHE A 108 -16.65 0.94 -8.24
CA PHE A 108 -17.38 1.53 -7.13
C PHE A 108 -17.71 0.44 -6.13
N HIS A 109 -17.27 0.61 -4.89
CA HIS A 109 -17.62 -0.28 -3.78
C HIS A 109 -18.51 0.49 -2.83
N VAL A 110 -19.77 0.06 -2.72
CA VAL A 110 -20.76 0.68 -1.82
C VAL A 110 -21.07 -0.31 -0.72
N CYS A 111 -20.67 0.01 0.51
CA CYS A 111 -20.84 -0.82 1.69
C CYS A 111 -21.93 -0.24 2.59
N THR A 112 -22.96 -1.04 2.88
CA THR A 112 -24.14 -0.59 3.62
C THR A 112 -24.63 -1.64 4.61
N PRO A 113 -25.22 -1.23 5.75
CA PRO A 113 -26.00 -2.12 6.61
C PRO A 113 -27.24 -2.66 5.89
N ASP A 114 -27.74 -3.80 6.34
CA ASP A 114 -29.01 -4.35 5.83
C ASP A 114 -30.21 -3.78 6.58
N THR A 115 -30.54 -2.51 6.32
CA THR A 115 -31.78 -1.90 6.81
C THR A 115 -32.66 -1.42 5.65
N PRO A 116 -33.99 -1.32 5.83
CA PRO A 116 -34.90 -0.80 4.81
C PRO A 116 -34.48 0.57 4.27
N PHE A 117 -33.99 1.44 5.15
CA PHE A 117 -33.48 2.76 4.77
C PHE A 117 -32.27 2.67 3.83
N TYR A 118 -31.27 1.84 4.15
CA TYR A 118 -30.10 1.67 3.28
C TYR A 118 -30.42 0.91 1.98
N ARG A 119 -31.43 0.05 1.97
CA ARG A 119 -31.95 -0.57 0.74
C ARG A 119 -32.43 0.50 -0.24
N LEU A 120 -33.25 1.44 0.23
CA LEU A 120 -33.72 2.57 -0.58
C LEU A 120 -32.55 3.43 -1.08
N ARG A 121 -31.60 3.77 -0.19
CA ARG A 121 -30.42 4.57 -0.56
C ARG A 121 -29.55 3.92 -1.63
N ARG A 122 -29.35 2.59 -1.57
CA ARG A 122 -28.64 1.85 -2.62
C ARG A 122 -29.34 1.93 -3.98
N SER A 123 -30.67 1.84 -4.00
CA SER A 123 -31.44 1.99 -5.24
C SER A 123 -31.20 3.35 -5.87
N PHE A 124 -31.23 4.43 -5.07
CA PHE A 124 -30.92 5.77 -5.56
C PHE A 124 -29.48 5.91 -6.05
N LEU A 125 -28.48 5.42 -5.30
CA LEU A 125 -27.08 5.44 -5.75
C LEU A 125 -26.89 4.69 -7.08
N THR A 126 -27.56 3.55 -7.25
CA THR A 126 -27.52 2.74 -8.47
C THR A 126 -28.17 3.45 -9.66
N MET A 127 -29.18 4.28 -9.41
CA MET A 127 -29.78 5.15 -10.42
C MET A 127 -28.81 6.27 -10.81
N VAL A 128 -28.25 7.00 -9.83
CA VAL A 128 -27.34 8.15 -10.05
C VAL A 128 -26.06 7.75 -10.80
N ILE A 129 -25.48 6.59 -10.48
CA ILE A 129 -24.28 6.07 -11.16
C ILE A 129 -24.50 5.85 -12.67
N GLY A 130 -25.76 5.67 -13.09
CA GLY A 130 -26.14 5.47 -14.48
C GLY A 130 -25.83 4.06 -14.98
N SER A 131 -26.50 3.65 -16.06
CA SER A 131 -26.39 2.29 -16.62
C SER A 131 -24.99 1.93 -17.08
N HIS A 132 -24.23 2.88 -17.63
CA HIS A 132 -22.88 2.65 -18.18
C HIS A 132 -21.87 2.19 -17.12
N ASN A 133 -21.98 2.71 -15.89
CA ASN A 133 -21.06 2.40 -14.80
C ASN A 133 -21.57 1.28 -13.88
N ARG A 134 -22.76 0.71 -14.11
CA ARG A 134 -23.32 -0.37 -13.26
C ARG A 134 -22.46 -1.63 -13.25
N SER A 135 -21.78 -1.94 -14.34
CA SER A 135 -20.86 -3.10 -14.40
C SER A 135 -19.68 -2.95 -13.42
N ARG A 136 -19.30 -1.71 -13.11
CA ARG A 136 -18.22 -1.34 -12.17
C ARG A 136 -18.72 -1.16 -10.74
N LEU A 137 -20.03 -1.16 -10.51
CA LEU A 137 -20.65 -1.03 -9.19
C LEU A 137 -20.75 -2.39 -8.49
N LYS A 138 -20.20 -2.45 -7.27
CA LYS A 138 -20.30 -3.59 -6.34
C LYS A 138 -20.99 -3.12 -5.07
N LEU A 139 -22.20 -3.60 -4.86
CA LEU A 139 -22.99 -3.36 -3.65
C LEU A 139 -22.68 -4.45 -2.62
N HIS A 140 -22.20 -4.04 -1.45
CA HIS A 140 -21.91 -4.91 -0.33
C HIS A 140 -22.88 -4.62 0.80
N ILE A 141 -23.49 -5.68 1.33
CA ILE A 141 -24.47 -5.63 2.40
C ILE A 141 -23.96 -6.51 3.55
N GLY A 142 -24.02 -6.00 4.78
CA GLY A 142 -23.62 -6.77 5.95
C GLY A 142 -23.29 -5.91 7.15
N THR A 143 -22.76 -6.55 8.19
CA THR A 143 -22.18 -5.87 9.36
C THR A 143 -20.84 -5.22 8.98
N PRO A 144 -20.34 -4.21 9.74
CA PRO A 144 -19.05 -3.58 9.44
C PRO A 144 -17.87 -4.57 9.31
N VAL A 145 -17.88 -5.64 10.11
CA VAL A 145 -16.87 -6.70 10.07
C VAL A 145 -16.98 -7.52 8.79
N GLU A 146 -18.19 -7.95 8.41
CA GLU A 146 -18.42 -8.68 7.16
C GLU A 146 -18.05 -7.85 5.92
N LEU A 147 -18.37 -6.56 5.91
CA LEU A 147 -18.06 -5.66 4.81
C LEU A 147 -16.53 -5.54 4.65
N THR A 148 -15.81 -5.44 5.75
CA THR A 148 -14.35 -5.39 5.78
C THR A 148 -13.73 -6.68 5.17
N TYR A 149 -14.21 -7.86 5.55
CA TYR A 149 -13.77 -9.13 4.95
C TYR A 149 -14.11 -9.23 3.46
N LYS A 150 -15.29 -8.75 3.03
CA LYS A 150 -15.65 -8.72 1.61
C LYS A 150 -14.70 -7.85 0.80
N LEU A 151 -14.25 -6.72 1.34
CA LEU A 151 -13.31 -5.81 0.67
C LEU A 151 -11.91 -6.40 0.56
N GLN A 152 -11.46 -7.20 1.53
CA GLN A 152 -10.19 -7.93 1.44
C GLN A 152 -10.13 -8.85 0.22
N ASN A 153 -11.24 -9.48 -0.16
CA ASN A 153 -11.30 -10.33 -1.34
C ASN A 153 -11.06 -9.58 -2.66
N TYR A 154 -11.18 -8.24 -2.66
CA TYR A 154 -10.81 -7.38 -3.78
C TYR A 154 -9.39 -6.82 -3.67
N GLY A 155 -8.62 -7.28 -2.67
CA GLY A 155 -7.28 -6.78 -2.40
C GLY A 155 -7.25 -5.40 -1.75
N ILE A 156 -8.35 -4.95 -1.12
CA ILE A 156 -8.40 -3.69 -0.36
C ILE A 156 -7.98 -4.00 1.09
N PRO A 157 -6.84 -3.49 1.56
CA PRO A 157 -6.38 -3.75 2.93
C PRO A 157 -7.27 -3.05 3.95
N ILE A 158 -7.56 -3.75 5.04
CA ILE A 158 -8.53 -3.31 6.06
C ILE A 158 -7.98 -2.17 6.90
N GLU A 159 -6.65 -2.12 7.03
CA GLU A 159 -5.92 -1.09 7.74
C GLU A 159 -6.06 0.29 7.07
N PHE A 160 -6.39 0.36 5.77
CA PHE A 160 -6.57 1.62 5.05
C PHE A 160 -7.99 2.13 5.08
N ILE A 161 -8.94 1.32 5.53
CA ILE A 161 -10.31 1.78 5.72
C ILE A 161 -10.28 2.78 6.89
N PRO A 162 -10.63 4.06 6.66
CA PRO A 162 -10.49 5.10 7.67
C PRO A 162 -11.62 5.06 8.70
N ILE A 163 -12.20 3.88 8.96
CA ILE A 163 -13.30 3.66 9.91
C ILE A 163 -12.91 2.45 10.77
N THR A 164 -12.96 2.63 12.07
CA THR A 164 -12.75 1.54 13.04
C THR A 164 -14.02 0.70 13.17
N TYR A 165 -13.91 -0.50 13.76
CA TYR A 165 -15.09 -1.34 14.04
C TYR A 165 -16.12 -0.67 14.98
N THR A 166 -15.73 0.37 15.72
CA THR A 166 -16.64 1.17 16.56
C THR A 166 -17.27 2.34 15.81
N GLY A 167 -17.07 2.45 14.49
CA GLY A 167 -17.54 3.59 13.69
C GLY A 167 -16.73 4.88 13.88
N LYS A 168 -15.61 4.87 14.62
CA LYS A 168 -14.76 6.08 14.74
C LYS A 168 -13.94 6.26 13.47
N ILE A 169 -13.98 7.46 12.89
CA ILE A 169 -13.21 7.83 11.71
C ILE A 169 -11.75 8.11 12.08
N LYS A 170 -10.81 7.49 11.36
CA LYS A 170 -9.38 7.74 11.49
C LYS A 170 -8.98 8.90 10.55
N PHE A 171 -8.61 10.04 11.13
CA PHE A 171 -8.17 11.21 10.35
C PHE A 171 -6.66 11.25 10.09
N ILE A 172 -5.89 10.28 10.58
CA ILE A 172 -4.42 10.32 10.53
C ILE A 172 -3.90 10.42 9.09
N TYR A 173 -4.39 9.57 8.18
CA TYR A 173 -3.95 9.54 6.79
C TYR A 173 -4.43 10.77 6.01
N MET A 174 -5.66 11.23 6.24
CA MET A 174 -6.17 12.45 5.62
C MET A 174 -5.35 13.68 6.03
N LYS A 175 -5.04 13.83 7.32
CA LYS A 175 -4.19 14.93 7.81
C LYS A 175 -2.77 14.85 7.25
N GLN A 176 -2.23 13.65 7.09
CA GLN A 176 -0.93 13.45 6.46
C GLN A 176 -0.97 13.85 4.97
N TRP A 177 -1.98 13.42 4.23
CA TRP A 177 -2.17 13.74 2.82
C TRP A 177 -2.32 15.25 2.59
N LEU A 178 -3.17 15.93 3.36
CA LEU A 178 -3.38 17.38 3.24
C LEU A 178 -2.09 18.17 3.45
N ARG A 179 -1.28 17.76 4.44
CA ARG A 179 0.03 18.41 4.68
C ARG A 179 1.02 18.14 3.56
N LEU A 180 1.08 16.90 3.09
CA LEU A 180 1.94 16.52 1.99
C LEU A 180 1.59 17.31 0.72
N ARG A 181 0.30 17.47 0.43
CA ARG A 181 -0.17 18.31 -0.68
C ARG A 181 0.20 19.78 -0.51
N SER A 182 0.00 20.35 0.68
CA SER A 182 0.44 21.72 0.96
C SER A 182 1.94 21.89 0.68
N MET A 183 2.78 20.94 1.11
CA MET A 183 4.22 20.99 0.88
C MET A 183 4.60 20.91 -0.60
N ILE A 184 3.94 20.02 -1.36
CA ILE A 184 4.16 19.89 -2.81
C ILE A 184 3.76 21.18 -3.53
N GLU A 185 2.59 21.73 -3.22
CA GLU A 185 2.10 22.97 -3.84
C GLU A 185 2.97 24.18 -3.48
N ASP A 186 3.45 24.27 -2.24
CA ASP A 186 4.37 25.33 -1.83
C ASP A 186 5.73 25.20 -2.52
N GLN A 187 6.22 23.97 -2.74
CA GLN A 187 7.41 23.71 -3.54
C GLN A 187 7.21 24.14 -5.00
N GLU A 188 6.08 23.81 -5.61
CA GLU A 188 5.74 24.23 -6.99
C GLU A 188 5.68 25.77 -7.13
N LYS A 189 5.09 26.47 -6.16
CA LYS A 189 5.09 27.94 -6.11
C LYS A 189 6.49 28.54 -6.02
N LEU A 190 7.36 27.95 -5.20
CA LEU A 190 8.76 28.41 -5.07
C LEU A 190 9.55 28.16 -6.36
N THR A 191 9.37 27.00 -6.99
CA THR A 191 10.03 26.67 -8.26
C THR A 191 9.60 27.60 -9.39
N THR A 192 8.31 27.96 -9.46
CA THR A 192 7.79 28.91 -10.46
C THR A 192 8.25 30.35 -10.19
N ALA A 193 8.32 30.77 -8.93
CA ALA A 193 8.77 32.12 -8.57
C ALA A 193 10.29 32.30 -8.77
N THR A 194 11.08 31.25 -8.56
CA THR A 194 12.54 31.35 -8.63
C THR A 194 13.12 30.26 -9.51
N ALA A 195 13.32 30.60 -10.80
CA ALA A 195 13.88 29.71 -11.80
C ALA A 195 15.29 29.15 -11.50
N ASN A 196 15.93 29.55 -10.39
CA ASN A 196 17.30 29.18 -10.03
C ASN A 196 17.45 28.39 -8.71
N TYR A 197 16.38 28.09 -7.96
CA TYR A 197 16.52 27.24 -6.77
C TYR A 197 16.51 25.77 -7.16
N ASN A 198 17.72 25.19 -7.21
CA ASN A 198 17.93 23.76 -7.40
C ASN A 198 17.64 23.03 -6.07
N THR A 199 16.38 22.99 -5.66
CA THR A 199 15.97 22.14 -4.53
C THR A 199 16.01 20.70 -5.01
N ASN A 200 17.14 20.03 -4.77
CA ASN A 200 17.41 18.65 -5.22
C ASN A 200 16.45 17.58 -4.67
N SER A 201 15.50 17.94 -3.82
CA SER A 201 14.58 16.98 -3.18
C SER A 201 13.19 17.10 -3.77
N ILE A 202 12.84 16.17 -4.67
CA ILE A 202 11.47 16.04 -5.17
C ILE A 202 10.67 15.21 -4.17
N ILE A 203 9.64 15.81 -3.59
CA ILE A 203 8.70 15.13 -2.69
C ILE A 203 7.81 14.20 -3.52
N VAL A 204 7.66 12.95 -3.08
CA VAL A 204 6.82 11.94 -3.74
C VAL A 204 5.64 11.61 -2.84
N GLU A 205 4.44 11.72 -3.41
CA GLU A 205 3.18 11.50 -2.70
C GLU A 205 2.98 10.02 -2.33
N ALA A 206 3.12 9.13 -3.32
CA ALA A 206 2.98 7.69 -3.14
C ALA A 206 4.03 6.92 -3.97
N PRO A 207 4.59 5.83 -3.42
CA PRO A 207 5.48 4.96 -4.18
C PRO A 207 4.71 4.11 -5.20
N TYR A 208 5.32 3.85 -6.35
CA TYR A 208 4.86 2.89 -7.35
C TYR A 208 5.39 1.48 -7.04
N GLN A 209 4.84 0.48 -7.74
CA GLN A 209 5.22 -0.92 -7.55
C GLN A 209 6.71 -1.20 -7.83
N ASN A 210 7.29 -0.52 -8.82
CA ASN A 210 8.70 -0.70 -9.19
C ASN A 210 9.65 0.16 -8.35
N ASP A 211 9.13 1.04 -7.49
CA ASP A 211 9.99 1.89 -6.67
C ASP A 211 10.74 1.08 -5.61
N ILE A 212 11.99 1.47 -5.40
CA ILE A 212 12.87 0.91 -4.37
C ILE A 212 12.77 1.81 -3.15
N LEU A 213 12.29 1.26 -2.05
CA LEU A 213 11.92 2.00 -0.85
C LEU A 213 12.97 1.82 0.24
N PHE A 214 13.65 2.91 0.58
CA PHE A 214 14.60 2.97 1.69
C PHE A 214 13.95 3.58 2.92
N LYS A 215 13.48 2.71 3.83
CA LYS A 215 12.99 3.06 5.16
C LYS A 215 13.76 2.29 6.23
N GLN A 216 13.87 2.87 7.43
CA GLN A 216 14.41 2.14 8.57
C GLN A 216 13.46 1.00 8.98
N GLY A 217 14.03 -0.18 9.25
CA GLY A 217 13.29 -1.39 9.64
C GLY A 217 12.88 -2.29 8.47
N ASP A 218 12.22 -3.41 8.78
CA ASP A 218 11.93 -4.47 7.80
C ASP A 218 10.59 -4.33 7.07
N SER A 219 9.82 -3.27 7.40
CA SER A 219 8.44 -3.04 6.92
C SER A 219 8.25 -2.96 5.40
N PHE A 220 9.32 -2.73 4.63
CA PHE A 220 9.25 -2.63 3.17
C PHE A 220 10.10 -3.67 2.45
N THR A 221 10.56 -4.69 3.17
CA THR A 221 11.30 -5.78 2.52
C THR A 221 10.39 -6.49 1.51
N SER A 222 9.10 -6.70 1.79
CA SER A 222 8.15 -7.35 0.87
C SER A 222 7.71 -6.50 -0.33
N HIS A 223 8.10 -5.21 -0.42
CA HIS A 223 7.72 -4.36 -1.55
C HIS A 223 8.26 -4.92 -2.89
N PRO A 224 7.50 -4.90 -4.02
CA PRO A 224 7.93 -5.51 -5.27
C PRO A 224 9.25 -4.97 -5.80
N GLY A 225 9.44 -3.65 -5.86
CA GLY A 225 10.71 -3.05 -6.27
C GLY A 225 11.88 -3.46 -5.37
N ASN A 226 11.67 -3.60 -4.06
CA ASN A 226 12.69 -4.09 -3.14
C ASN A 226 12.99 -5.58 -3.33
N ASN A 227 11.99 -6.38 -3.67
CA ASN A 227 12.17 -7.79 -3.99
C ASN A 227 12.96 -7.96 -5.30
N MET A 228 12.62 -7.16 -6.30
CA MET A 228 13.32 -7.09 -7.57
C MET A 228 14.80 -6.74 -7.38
N LEU A 229 15.09 -5.70 -6.61
CA LEU A 229 16.45 -5.32 -6.24
C LEU A 229 17.22 -6.48 -5.57
N ARG A 230 16.59 -7.19 -4.63
CA ARG A 230 17.23 -8.34 -3.96
C ARG A 230 17.54 -9.48 -4.93
N ASN A 231 16.60 -9.81 -5.81
CA ASN A 231 16.80 -10.84 -6.82
C ASN A 231 17.95 -10.47 -7.78
N LEU A 232 18.02 -9.20 -8.16
CA LEU A 232 19.12 -8.68 -8.98
C LEU A 232 20.47 -8.78 -8.24
N ILE A 233 20.52 -8.36 -6.97
CA ILE A 233 21.70 -8.51 -6.12
C ILE A 233 22.14 -9.98 -6.04
N GLU A 234 21.21 -10.90 -5.77
CA GLU A 234 21.50 -12.34 -5.67
C GLU A 234 22.04 -12.91 -6.99
N SER A 235 21.48 -12.47 -8.12
CA SER A 235 21.96 -12.84 -9.46
C SER A 235 23.39 -12.36 -9.71
N LYS A 236 23.69 -11.07 -9.45
CA LYS A 236 25.04 -10.50 -9.63
C LYS A 236 26.06 -11.09 -8.64
N VAL A 237 25.64 -11.39 -7.41
CA VAL A 237 26.49 -12.10 -6.43
C VAL A 237 26.83 -13.50 -6.96
N LYS A 238 25.87 -14.23 -7.53
CA LYS A 238 26.11 -15.55 -8.12
C LYS A 238 27.13 -15.46 -9.27
N GLN A 239 26.97 -14.50 -10.18
CA GLN A 239 27.91 -14.26 -11.28
C GLN A 239 29.32 -13.96 -10.78
N LEU A 240 29.44 -13.10 -9.75
CA LEU A 240 30.73 -12.76 -9.14
C LEU A 240 31.46 -13.99 -8.58
N TYR A 241 30.71 -14.95 -8.02
CA TYR A 241 31.29 -16.20 -7.50
C TYR A 241 31.75 -17.17 -8.60
N GLU A 242 31.06 -17.19 -9.73
CA GLU A 242 31.43 -18.02 -10.89
C GLU A 242 32.69 -17.47 -11.57
N MET A 243 32.93 -16.16 -11.47
CA MET A 243 34.15 -15.50 -11.90
C MET A 243 35.25 -15.62 -10.83
N GLU A 244 35.84 -16.80 -10.63
CA GLU A 244 36.93 -17.06 -9.68
C GLU A 244 38.01 -15.95 -9.72
N ASN A 245 38.43 -15.46 -8.55
CA ASN A 245 39.48 -14.45 -8.31
C ASN A 245 39.14 -12.95 -8.49
N SER A 246 37.88 -12.54 -8.30
CA SER A 246 37.53 -11.11 -8.35
C SER A 246 38.13 -10.29 -7.18
N LYS A 247 38.99 -9.30 -7.49
CA LYS A 247 39.50 -8.31 -6.53
C LYS A 247 38.35 -7.51 -5.89
N SER A 248 38.57 -6.96 -4.69
CA SER A 248 37.58 -6.14 -3.95
C SER A 248 37.05 -4.94 -4.73
N SER A 249 37.84 -4.37 -5.65
CA SER A 249 37.44 -3.27 -6.53
C SER A 249 36.20 -3.60 -7.37
N LYS A 250 36.04 -4.86 -7.77
CA LYS A 250 34.89 -5.33 -8.57
C LYS A 250 33.57 -5.29 -7.80
N LYS A 251 33.60 -5.32 -6.46
CA LYS A 251 32.36 -5.28 -5.64
C LYS A 251 31.67 -3.93 -5.75
N LYS A 252 32.44 -2.84 -5.73
CA LYS A 252 31.90 -1.47 -5.87
C LYS A 252 31.30 -1.26 -7.26
N GLU A 253 32.02 -1.72 -8.28
CA GLU A 253 31.58 -1.69 -9.68
C GLU A 253 30.24 -2.43 -9.88
N LEU A 254 30.11 -3.64 -9.31
CA LEU A 254 28.85 -4.39 -9.37
C LEU A 254 27.68 -3.70 -8.67
N VAL A 255 27.91 -3.00 -7.56
CA VAL A 255 26.84 -2.24 -6.90
C VAL A 255 26.38 -1.07 -7.78
N LEU A 256 27.31 -0.40 -8.46
CA LEU A 256 26.96 0.65 -9.42
C LEU A 256 26.22 0.08 -10.63
N GLU A 257 26.64 -1.08 -11.14
CA GLU A 257 25.92 -1.80 -12.21
C GLU A 257 24.50 -2.20 -11.78
N ILE A 258 24.30 -2.63 -10.54
CA ILE A 258 22.97 -2.92 -9.99
C ILE A 258 22.10 -1.66 -9.97
N MET A 259 22.65 -0.53 -9.55
CA MET A 259 21.91 0.75 -9.53
C MET A 259 21.49 1.17 -10.94
N ASP A 260 22.44 1.12 -11.88
CA ASP A 260 22.23 1.42 -13.30
C ASP A 260 21.16 0.50 -13.92
N GLU A 261 21.25 -0.82 -13.69
CA GLU A 261 20.28 -1.78 -14.21
C GLU A 261 18.88 -1.55 -13.59
N MET A 262 18.77 -1.26 -12.30
CA MET A 262 17.47 -0.92 -11.68
C MET A 262 16.82 0.29 -12.33
N GLN A 263 17.60 1.32 -12.61
CA GLN A 263 17.07 2.56 -13.13
C GLN A 263 16.74 2.48 -14.61
N HIS A 264 17.66 2.01 -15.45
CA HIS A 264 17.51 2.10 -16.90
C HIS A 264 16.77 0.91 -17.50
N LYS A 265 16.90 -0.29 -16.92
CA LYS A 265 16.24 -1.49 -17.45
C LYS A 265 14.86 -1.72 -16.85
N TYR A 266 14.68 -1.38 -15.57
CA TYR A 266 13.44 -1.63 -14.85
C TYR A 266 12.65 -0.36 -14.53
N ASP A 267 13.12 0.80 -14.98
CA ASP A 267 12.48 2.11 -14.76
C ASP A 267 12.15 2.34 -13.26
N SER A 268 13.05 1.87 -12.39
CA SER A 268 12.84 1.90 -10.95
C SER A 268 13.40 3.18 -10.35
N ARG A 269 12.61 3.84 -9.49
CA ARG A 269 13.04 5.02 -8.75
C ARG A 269 13.52 4.63 -7.37
N PHE A 270 14.51 5.35 -6.85
CA PHE A 270 14.98 5.20 -5.48
C PHE A 270 14.29 6.22 -4.58
N LEU A 271 13.48 5.76 -3.63
CA LEU A 271 12.77 6.62 -2.70
C LEU A 271 13.34 6.47 -1.29
N TYR A 272 13.60 7.61 -0.66
CA TYR A 272 14.06 7.68 0.72
C TYR A 272 12.94 8.15 1.64
N TRP A 273 12.74 7.44 2.74
CA TRP A 273 11.82 7.86 3.79
C TRP A 273 12.44 8.99 4.60
N HIS A 274 12.08 10.22 4.27
CA HIS A 274 12.56 11.40 4.98
C HIS A 274 11.70 11.66 6.21
N GLN A 275 12.37 11.87 7.35
CA GLN A 275 11.77 12.33 8.58
C GLN A 275 12.49 13.61 8.98
N CYS A 276 11.73 14.71 9.07
CA CYS A 276 12.29 15.98 9.47
C CYS A 276 12.30 16.10 11.01
N SER A 277 13.33 16.73 11.59
CA SER A 277 13.44 16.84 13.05
C SER A 277 12.36 17.75 13.66
N HIS A 278 11.90 18.76 12.92
CA HIS A 278 10.92 19.74 13.39
C HIS A 278 9.48 19.42 12.97
N MET A 279 9.27 18.38 12.16
CA MET A 279 7.93 17.91 11.77
C MET A 279 7.77 16.46 12.18
N PRO A 280 6.70 16.08 12.91
CA PRO A 280 6.49 14.69 13.31
C PRO A 280 6.09 13.78 12.13
N TYR A 281 5.99 14.32 10.92
CA TYR A 281 5.55 13.62 9.74
C TYR A 281 6.72 13.21 8.87
N CYS A 282 6.50 12.15 8.11
CA CYS A 282 7.47 11.59 7.20
C CYS A 282 6.88 11.51 5.79
N TRP A 283 7.72 11.61 4.79
CA TRP A 283 7.34 11.55 3.38
C TRP A 283 8.43 10.87 2.54
N TRP A 284 8.08 10.50 1.32
CA TRP A 284 9.05 9.95 0.37
C TRP A 284 9.75 11.10 -0.37
N VAL A 285 11.06 10.96 -0.52
CA VAL A 285 11.89 11.86 -1.34
C VAL A 285 12.54 11.03 -2.43
N LEU A 286 12.42 11.50 -3.66
CA LEU A 286 13.09 10.90 -4.81
C LEU A 286 14.60 11.16 -4.74
N LEU A 287 15.40 10.11 -4.89
CA LEU A 287 16.85 10.18 -5.00
C LEU A 287 17.25 10.03 -6.47
N HIS A 288 18.11 10.94 -6.95
CA HIS A 288 18.63 10.91 -8.33
C HIS A 288 20.09 10.44 -8.36
N PRO A 289 20.36 9.16 -8.66
CA PRO A 289 21.72 8.61 -8.62
C PRO A 289 22.57 8.91 -9.87
N ASP A 290 22.00 9.54 -10.91
CA ASP A 290 22.61 9.78 -12.25
C ASP A 290 23.78 10.76 -12.29
N GLY A 291 24.43 11.05 -11.15
CA GLY A 291 25.53 12.00 -11.11
C GLY A 291 26.45 11.84 -9.91
N ILE A 292 27.43 12.74 -9.79
CA ILE A 292 28.32 12.87 -8.63
C ILE A 292 27.56 13.59 -7.50
N THR A 293 26.35 13.15 -7.21
CA THR A 293 25.44 13.78 -6.25
C THR A 293 25.59 13.12 -4.89
N SER A 294 25.13 13.81 -3.84
CA SER A 294 24.95 13.22 -2.51
C SER A 294 24.07 11.97 -2.55
N ASP A 295 23.09 11.95 -3.45
CA ASP A 295 22.05 10.92 -3.54
C ASP A 295 22.62 9.58 -3.97
N GLN A 296 23.53 9.58 -4.96
CA GLN A 296 24.22 8.35 -5.37
C GLN A 296 24.92 7.69 -4.17
N LYS A 297 25.59 8.48 -3.32
CA LYS A 297 26.22 7.97 -2.10
C LYS A 297 25.19 7.40 -1.12
N VAL A 298 24.04 8.05 -0.97
CA VAL A 298 22.94 7.55 -0.11
C VAL A 298 22.43 6.21 -0.61
N VAL A 299 22.10 6.10 -1.91
CA VAL A 299 21.63 4.86 -2.53
C VAL A 299 22.68 3.75 -2.40
N PHE A 300 23.94 4.06 -2.73
CA PHE A 300 25.05 3.12 -2.61
C PHE A 300 25.20 2.59 -1.18
N ASN A 301 25.19 3.47 -0.18
CA ASN A 301 25.30 3.10 1.23
C ASN A 301 24.14 2.25 1.74
N LYS A 302 22.97 2.28 1.07
CA LYS A 302 21.83 1.42 1.39
C LYS A 302 21.92 0.05 0.72
N ILE A 303 22.41 0.00 -0.51
CA ILE A 303 22.52 -1.26 -1.29
C ILE A 303 23.74 -2.08 -0.86
N GLU A 304 24.87 -1.43 -0.59
CA GLU A 304 26.13 -2.11 -0.28
C GLU A 304 26.03 -3.11 0.90
N PRO A 305 25.40 -2.77 2.05
CA PRO A 305 25.25 -3.72 3.15
C PRO A 305 24.41 -4.95 2.77
N ILE A 306 23.38 -4.77 1.94
CA ILE A 306 22.52 -5.86 1.45
C ILE A 306 23.33 -6.78 0.56
N PHE A 307 24.09 -6.19 -0.38
CA PHE A 307 25.00 -6.92 -1.25
C PHE A 307 26.04 -7.71 -0.45
N ARG A 308 26.72 -7.07 0.51
CA ARG A 308 27.72 -7.71 1.38
C ARG A 308 27.11 -8.88 2.15
N ARG A 309 25.92 -8.72 2.73
CA ARG A 309 25.22 -9.80 3.45
C ARG A 309 24.93 -10.99 2.54
N GLN A 310 24.42 -10.74 1.33
CA GLN A 310 24.14 -11.82 0.37
C GLN A 310 25.41 -12.51 -0.12
N TYR A 311 26.46 -11.74 -0.38
CA TYR A 311 27.78 -12.25 -0.73
C TYR A 311 28.33 -13.17 0.37
N SER A 312 28.36 -12.72 1.63
CA SER A 312 28.83 -13.54 2.76
C SER A 312 28.02 -14.83 2.95
N LYS A 313 26.69 -14.77 2.80
CA LYS A 313 25.84 -15.97 2.84
C LYS A 313 26.23 -16.98 1.77
N LYS A 314 26.47 -16.50 0.54
CA LYS A 314 26.88 -17.36 -0.58
C LYS A 314 28.27 -17.95 -0.35
N GLN A 315 29.20 -17.19 0.23
CA GLN A 315 30.51 -17.69 0.66
C GLN A 315 30.39 -18.87 1.62
N GLN A 316 29.60 -18.70 2.67
CA GLN A 316 29.40 -19.73 3.69
C GLN A 316 28.77 -20.98 3.09
N GLN A 317 27.81 -20.84 2.17
CA GLN A 317 27.22 -21.98 1.45
C GLN A 317 28.26 -22.74 0.63
N GLN A 318 29.14 -22.04 -0.09
CA GLN A 318 30.20 -22.68 -0.88
C GLN A 318 31.23 -23.39 0.00
N GLU A 319 31.64 -22.78 1.11
CA GLU A 319 32.54 -23.43 2.08
C GLU A 319 31.91 -24.71 2.65
N VAL A 320 30.63 -24.67 3.02
CA VAL A 320 29.91 -25.88 3.48
C VAL A 320 29.88 -26.96 2.40
N ILE A 321 29.64 -26.61 1.13
CA ILE A 321 29.66 -27.57 0.01
C ILE A 321 31.07 -28.14 -0.17
N ARG A 322 32.11 -27.30 -0.10
CA ARG A 322 33.51 -27.70 -0.21
C ARG A 322 33.92 -28.64 0.91
N THR A 323 33.58 -28.33 2.16
CA THR A 323 33.86 -29.20 3.31
C THR A 323 33.14 -30.54 3.17
N LYS A 324 31.85 -30.53 2.75
CA LYS A 324 31.12 -31.78 2.48
C LYS A 324 31.80 -32.64 1.41
N TYR A 325 32.30 -32.02 0.34
CA TYR A 325 33.03 -32.71 -0.71
C TYR A 325 34.35 -33.30 -0.20
N MET A 326 35.14 -32.52 0.55
CA MET A 326 36.41 -33.00 1.13
C MET A 326 36.21 -34.14 2.12
N ASN A 327 35.21 -34.05 3.00
CA ASN A 327 34.87 -35.12 3.93
C ASN A 327 34.47 -36.39 3.18
N LYS A 328 33.65 -36.27 2.13
CA LYS A 328 33.27 -37.41 1.27
C LYS A 328 34.49 -38.04 0.58
N GLN A 329 35.45 -37.24 0.13
CA GLN A 329 36.70 -37.76 -0.45
C GLN A 329 37.56 -38.48 0.61
N GLN A 330 37.65 -37.94 1.83
CA GLN A 330 38.34 -38.60 2.94
C GLN A 330 37.68 -39.92 3.33
N GLU A 331 36.34 -39.97 3.37
CA GLU A 331 35.58 -41.22 3.61
C GLU A 331 35.86 -42.27 2.53
N LEU A 332 35.94 -41.87 1.25
CA LEU A 332 36.27 -42.78 0.15
C LEU A 332 37.69 -43.33 0.26
N ILE A 333 38.67 -42.49 0.61
CA ILE A 333 40.06 -42.89 0.84
C ILE A 333 40.14 -43.89 2.01
N LEU A 334 39.43 -43.59 3.11
CA LEU A 334 39.40 -44.47 4.29
C LEU A 334 38.75 -45.82 3.98
N HIS A 335 37.67 -45.82 3.21
CA HIS A 335 37.03 -47.04 2.73
C HIS A 335 37.96 -47.88 1.84
N GLN A 336 38.69 -47.24 0.91
CA GLN A 336 39.65 -47.93 0.05
C GLN A 336 40.80 -48.55 0.84
N ASN A 337 41.31 -47.86 1.86
CA ASN A 337 42.36 -48.39 2.73
C ASN A 337 41.86 -49.60 3.54
N ASN A 338 40.63 -49.58 4.05
CA ASN A 338 40.05 -50.71 4.77
C ASN A 338 39.87 -51.95 3.88
N MET A 339 39.45 -51.76 2.62
CA MET A 339 39.37 -52.87 1.66
C MET A 339 40.74 -53.47 1.35
N ALA A 340 41.80 -52.64 1.29
CA ALA A 340 43.16 -53.12 1.08
C ALA A 340 43.68 -53.93 2.29
N THR A 341 43.36 -53.52 3.52
CA THR A 341 43.75 -54.27 4.73
C THR A 341 43.00 -55.58 4.87
N ASP A 342 41.72 -55.63 4.53
CA ASP A 342 40.92 -56.87 4.57
C ASP A 342 41.40 -57.89 3.54
N ALA A 343 41.83 -57.42 2.36
CA ALA A 343 42.44 -58.27 1.34
C ALA A 343 43.77 -58.89 1.84
N GLN A 344 44.61 -58.11 2.53
CA GLN A 344 45.86 -58.64 3.11
C GLN A 344 45.61 -59.63 4.25
N ASN A 345 44.63 -59.36 5.12
CA ASN A 345 44.31 -60.26 6.24
C ASN A 345 43.70 -61.60 5.78
N ASN A 346 42.92 -61.62 4.69
CA ASN A 346 42.39 -62.86 4.15
C ASN A 346 43.48 -63.71 3.44
N SER A 347 44.48 -63.08 2.81
CA SER A 347 45.62 -63.80 2.22
C SER A 347 46.41 -64.62 3.25
N ASN A 348 46.48 -64.18 4.51
CA ASN A 348 47.18 -64.92 5.57
C ASN A 348 46.35 -66.09 6.15
N ASN A 349 45.03 -66.09 5.96
CA ASN A 349 44.16 -67.16 6.43
C ASN A 349 43.94 -68.27 5.39
N ASP A 350 44.06 -67.97 4.10
CA ASP A 350 43.94 -68.98 3.04
C ASP A 350 45.13 -69.96 2.97
N GLU A 351 46.30 -69.58 3.48
CA GLU A 351 47.42 -70.52 3.63
C GLU A 351 47.19 -71.53 4.79
N LYS A 352 46.31 -71.19 5.74
CA LYS A 352 45.94 -72.06 6.87
C LYS A 352 44.66 -72.88 6.65
N LYS A 353 43.84 -72.53 5.66
CA LYS A 353 42.56 -73.20 5.35
C LYS A 353 42.54 -74.06 4.08
N ARG A 354 43.71 -74.36 3.48
CA ARG A 354 43.83 -75.35 2.40
C ARG A 354 43.82 -76.82 2.85
N LYS A 355 43.26 -77.09 4.03
CA LYS A 355 42.70 -78.39 4.41
C LYS A 355 41.32 -78.11 4.97
N VAL A 356 40.34 -78.88 4.51
CA VAL A 356 38.96 -78.99 5.04
C VAL A 356 37.88 -78.24 4.23
N ILE A 357 37.35 -78.99 3.25
CA ILE A 357 35.91 -79.25 3.00
C ILE A 357 35.18 -78.45 1.90
N GLU A 358 34.94 -79.21 0.81
CA GLU A 358 33.73 -79.45 0.01
C GLU A 358 32.36 -78.89 0.45
N CYS A 359 31.57 -78.55 -0.57
CA CYS A 359 30.10 -78.55 -0.62
C CYS A 359 29.32 -77.55 0.25
N ASN A 360 28.70 -76.54 -0.38
CA ASN A 360 27.27 -76.62 -0.73
C ASN A 360 26.79 -75.42 -1.52
N SER A 361 25.82 -75.68 -2.40
CA SER A 361 25.20 -74.75 -3.32
C SER A 361 23.97 -74.05 -2.73
N ASN A 362 23.52 -73.03 -3.48
CA ASN A 362 22.22 -72.38 -3.47
C ASN A 362 22.03 -71.31 -2.38
N ASP A 363 21.88 -70.04 -2.78
CA ASP A 363 20.53 -69.48 -2.91
C ASP A 363 20.53 -68.13 -3.65
N THR A 364 19.51 -67.92 -4.47
CA THR A 364 19.34 -66.77 -5.37
C THR A 364 18.20 -65.92 -4.84
N ARG A 365 18.43 -64.66 -4.44
CA ARG A 365 17.29 -63.75 -4.16
C ARG A 365 17.54 -62.32 -4.64
N LYS A 366 16.92 -62.04 -5.78
CA LYS A 366 16.69 -60.69 -6.34
C LYS A 366 15.80 -59.89 -5.39
N ARG A 367 16.19 -58.64 -5.09
CA ARG A 367 15.33 -57.67 -4.41
C ARG A 367 15.05 -56.51 -5.37
N SER A 368 13.80 -56.43 -5.82
CA SER A 368 13.24 -55.35 -6.64
C SER A 368 12.94 -54.14 -5.74
N LEU A 369 13.33 -52.94 -6.16
CA LEU A 369 13.02 -51.66 -5.54
C LEU A 369 11.88 -51.00 -6.32
N THR A 370 10.73 -50.87 -5.66
CA THR A 370 9.56 -50.12 -6.13
C THR A 370 9.72 -48.65 -5.75
N VAL A 371 9.64 -47.76 -6.75
CA VAL A 371 9.55 -46.30 -6.62
C VAL A 371 8.08 -45.93 -6.54
N ILE A 372 7.69 -45.16 -5.52
CA ILE A 372 6.34 -44.57 -5.38
C ILE A 372 6.53 -43.05 -5.34
N ASP A 373 6.03 -42.36 -6.37
CA ASP A 373 5.86 -40.91 -6.39
C ASP A 373 4.41 -40.55 -6.02
N PRO A 374 4.15 -39.49 -5.23
CA PRO A 374 2.85 -38.85 -5.16
C PRO A 374 2.83 -37.52 -5.94
N PRO A 375 1.73 -37.16 -6.64
CA PRO A 375 1.56 -35.83 -7.19
C PRO A 375 0.90 -34.91 -6.14
N ALA A 376 1.60 -33.85 -5.75
CA ALA A 376 1.01 -32.73 -5.03
C ALA A 376 0.94 -31.52 -5.99
N THR A 377 -0.26 -31.22 -6.48
CA THR A 377 -0.55 -29.99 -7.21
C THR A 377 -0.97 -28.89 -6.23
N THR A 378 -0.02 -28.06 -5.82
CA THR A 378 -0.29 -26.78 -5.16
C THR A 378 -0.67 -25.72 -6.20
N ILE A 379 -1.91 -25.24 -6.12
CA ILE A 379 -2.39 -24.05 -6.82
C ILE A 379 -1.83 -22.83 -6.08
N ASN A 380 -0.82 -22.18 -6.65
CA ASN A 380 -0.28 -20.92 -6.16
C ASN A 380 -1.20 -19.76 -6.58
N GLN A 381 -1.93 -19.19 -5.62
CA GLN A 381 -2.61 -17.90 -5.78
C GLN A 381 -1.63 -16.77 -5.41
N ASN A 382 -0.87 -16.28 -6.41
CA ASN A 382 0.03 -15.14 -6.26
C ASN A 382 -0.71 -13.79 -6.34
N GLY A 383 -1.75 -13.62 -5.52
CA GLY A 383 -2.44 -12.33 -5.34
C GLY A 383 -1.84 -11.56 -4.18
N GLY A 384 -0.65 -10.99 -4.34
CA GLY A 384 0.00 -10.19 -3.31
C GLY A 384 -0.73 -8.86 -3.07
N THR A 385 -1.53 -8.78 -2.01
CA THR A 385 -2.01 -7.50 -1.46
C THR A 385 -0.91 -6.92 -0.57
N PHE A 386 -0.44 -5.71 -0.89
CA PHE A 386 0.68 -5.09 -0.17
C PHE A 386 0.19 -4.33 1.06
N LEU A 387 0.67 -4.79 2.22
CA LEU A 387 0.44 -4.19 3.53
C LEU A 387 1.28 -2.91 3.65
N PHE A 388 0.64 -1.77 3.88
CA PHE A 388 1.35 -0.58 4.36
C PHE A 388 1.25 -0.64 5.88
N HIS A 389 2.39 -0.79 6.54
CA HIS A 389 2.42 -0.81 8.00
C HIS A 389 1.97 0.54 8.58
N SER A 390 1.07 0.48 9.58
CA SER A 390 0.66 1.64 10.39
C SER A 390 1.89 2.43 10.85
N LEU A 391 1.83 3.75 10.73
CA LEU A 391 2.93 4.68 11.03
C LEU A 391 3.11 4.95 12.53
N ASP A 392 2.65 4.04 13.39
CA ASP A 392 2.80 4.17 14.84
C ASP A 392 4.25 3.87 15.23
N GLY A 393 5.10 4.88 15.04
CA GLY A 393 6.42 4.91 15.64
C GLY A 393 6.26 4.79 17.14
N LYS A 394 6.70 3.66 17.72
CA LYS A 394 6.98 3.58 19.15
C LYS A 394 7.96 4.70 19.48
N HIS A 395 7.49 5.74 20.15
CA HIS A 395 8.34 6.74 20.77
C HIS A 395 9.15 6.06 21.87
N ASP A 396 10.42 5.76 21.61
CA ASP A 396 11.38 5.42 22.65
C ASP A 396 11.72 6.71 23.41
N ASN A 397 11.09 6.87 24.58
CA ASN A 397 11.45 7.91 25.56
C ASN A 397 12.81 7.58 26.18
N ARG A 398 13.91 7.89 25.48
CA ARG A 398 15.22 8.06 26.12
C ARG A 398 15.44 9.54 26.38
N HIS A 399 15.01 10.00 27.55
CA HIS A 399 15.50 11.24 28.13
C HIS A 399 17.02 11.14 28.30
N LYS A 400 17.75 11.91 27.50
CA LYS A 400 19.18 12.17 27.69
C LYS A 400 19.30 13.54 28.34
N THR A 401 19.48 13.56 29.66
CA THR A 401 19.91 14.73 30.42
C THR A 401 21.28 15.18 29.91
N HIS A 402 21.34 16.30 29.21
CA HIS A 402 22.58 17.02 28.97
C HIS A 402 22.62 18.24 29.89
N GLY A 403 23.69 18.30 30.67
CA GLY A 403 24.01 19.38 31.58
C GLY A 403 24.23 20.69 30.86
N VAL A 404 23.83 21.74 31.56
CA VAL A 404 24.05 23.15 31.28
C VAL A 404 25.54 23.43 31.30
N ASP A 405 26.06 24.03 30.23
CA ASP A 405 27.25 24.87 30.33
C ASP A 405 27.00 26.17 29.56
N SER A 406 27.40 27.25 30.22
CA SER A 406 27.08 28.64 29.93
C SER A 406 28.18 29.26 29.08
N GLY A 407 27.83 30.18 28.17
CA GLY A 407 28.85 30.95 27.45
C GLY A 407 28.32 31.89 26.38
N ASN A 408 27.98 33.10 26.84
CA ASN A 408 28.21 34.43 26.23
C ASN A 408 27.88 34.77 24.76
N ASP A 409 27.11 35.86 24.69
CA ASP A 409 27.29 37.06 23.86
C ASP A 409 27.29 36.95 22.33
N SER A 410 26.25 37.49 21.70
CA SER A 410 26.38 38.78 20.97
C SER A 410 25.04 39.24 20.40
N ASP A 411 24.71 40.47 20.78
CA ASP A 411 23.64 41.29 20.22
C ASP A 411 23.78 41.48 18.70
N GLY A 412 22.64 41.36 18.00
CA GLY A 412 22.53 41.62 16.58
C GLY A 412 21.06 41.81 16.21
N GLY A 413 20.49 42.93 16.64
CA GLY A 413 19.13 43.31 16.31
C GLY A 413 18.96 43.62 14.82
N THR A 414 17.96 42.98 14.21
CA THR A 414 17.38 43.45 12.95
C THR A 414 15.87 43.32 13.03
N SER A 415 15.22 44.46 13.23
CA SER A 415 13.80 44.67 13.06
C SER A 415 13.39 44.35 11.62
N MET A 416 12.47 43.39 11.43
CA MET A 416 11.69 43.30 10.20
C MET A 416 10.21 43.39 10.50
N SER A 417 9.63 44.31 9.76
CA SER A 417 8.27 44.82 9.72
C SER A 417 7.19 43.75 9.60
N SER A 418 6.12 43.94 10.37
CA SER A 418 4.80 43.37 10.11
C SER A 418 4.30 43.80 8.73
N SER A 419 4.03 42.85 7.85
CA SER A 419 3.19 43.07 6.68
C SER A 419 1.92 42.23 6.81
N CYS A 420 0.80 42.95 6.78
CA CYS A 420 -0.55 42.42 6.77
C CYS A 420 -0.76 41.48 5.58
N ILE A 421 -1.41 40.36 5.83
CA ILE A 421 -1.88 39.41 4.81
C ILE A 421 -3.16 39.99 4.20
N PRO A 422 -3.24 40.27 2.89
CA PRO A 422 -4.51 40.51 2.25
C PRO A 422 -5.23 39.17 2.03
N SER A 423 -6.43 39.09 2.58
CA SER A 423 -7.45 38.12 2.18
C SER A 423 -7.82 38.30 0.71
N GLU A 424 -8.26 37.20 0.08
CA GLU A 424 -8.86 37.10 -1.27
C GLU A 424 -7.87 36.88 -2.42
N CYS A 425 -7.81 35.64 -2.93
CA CYS A 425 -7.57 35.32 -4.35
C CYS A 425 -7.83 33.81 -4.58
N PHE A 426 -9.10 33.44 -4.81
CA PHE A 426 -9.46 32.22 -5.54
C PHE A 426 -10.47 32.60 -6.64
N GLY A 427 -9.97 33.30 -7.67
CA GLY A 427 -10.71 33.52 -8.92
C GLY A 427 -10.19 32.54 -9.98
N MET A 428 -10.89 31.43 -10.19
CA MET A 428 -10.71 30.62 -11.40
C MET A 428 -11.69 31.14 -12.45
N ASN A 429 -11.19 31.92 -13.41
CA ASN A 429 -11.96 32.29 -14.60
C ASN A 429 -11.92 31.13 -15.60
N PHE A 430 -13.06 30.47 -15.79
CA PHE A 430 -13.25 29.56 -16.91
C PHE A 430 -13.68 30.36 -18.13
N VAL A 431 -12.82 30.38 -19.15
CA VAL A 431 -13.18 30.90 -20.48
C VAL A 431 -13.95 29.80 -21.20
N PRO A 432 -15.19 30.05 -21.67
CA PRO A 432 -15.87 29.08 -22.50
C PRO A 432 -15.20 29.04 -23.88
N CYS A 433 -14.78 27.85 -24.32
CA CYS A 433 -14.57 27.60 -25.74
C CYS A 433 -15.95 27.64 -26.42
N ALA A 434 -16.10 28.55 -27.38
CA ALA A 434 -17.23 28.56 -28.29
C ALA A 434 -17.04 27.43 -29.30
N ASP A 435 -18.07 26.60 -29.47
CA ASP A 435 -18.26 25.75 -30.65
C ASP A 435 -18.86 26.58 -31.80
#